data_AF-A0A6J1TRW3-F1
#
_entry.id   AF-A0A6J1TRW3-F1
#
_cell.length_a   1.000
_cell.length_b   1.000
_cell.length_c   1.000
_cell.angle_alpha   90.00
_cell.angle_beta   90.00
_cell.angle_gamma   90.00
#
_symmetry.space_group_name_H-M   'P 1'
#
loop_
_entity.id
_entity.type
_entity.pdbx_description
1 polymer ?
#
loop_
_entity_poly.entity_id
_entity_poly.type
_entity_poly.pdbx_seq_one_letter_code
_entity_poly.pdbx_strand_id
1 'polypeptide(L)'
;MDEVSESEDSDIILRTELLPPFRKHTYDTMKIIHQAHGSKTNELVVSLEDDDKLILPEDSTLRAAGVANETELAFFCMDDYRKYKTHPVATW
;
A
#
# COMPACT_ATOMS: atom_id res chain seq x y z
N MET A 1 -20.02 8.63 -19.94
CA MET A 1 -21.17 8.07 -19.17
C MET A 1 -20.52 7.04 -18.30
N ASP A 2 -19.88 7.56 -17.26
CA ASP A 2 -18.90 6.86 -16.44
C ASP A 2 -19.64 6.61 -15.13
N GLU A 3 -20.51 5.61 -15.21
CA GLU A 3 -21.33 5.15 -14.11
C GLU A 3 -20.61 3.99 -13.44
N VAL A 4 -20.63 4.01 -12.11
CA VAL A 4 -20.26 2.98 -11.13
C VAL A 4 -18.77 2.64 -10.90
N SER A 5 -18.13 3.44 -10.05
CA SER A 5 -17.15 2.95 -9.05
C SER A 5 -17.39 3.54 -7.65
N GLU A 6 -18.60 4.04 -7.36
CA GLU A 6 -18.92 4.79 -6.12
C GLU A 6 -19.56 3.90 -5.02
N SER A 7 -19.47 2.56 -5.13
CA SER A 7 -20.21 1.64 -4.25
C SER A 7 -19.38 0.91 -3.19
N GLU A 8 -18.05 0.81 -3.34
CA GLU A 8 -17.24 -0.05 -2.45
C GLU A 8 -16.66 0.71 -1.24
N ASP A 9 -16.22 1.96 -1.42
CA ASP A 9 -15.69 2.79 -0.33
C ASP A 9 -16.74 3.14 0.73
N SER A 10 -17.99 3.36 0.30
CA SER A 10 -19.09 3.68 1.22
C SER A 10 -19.33 2.56 2.23
N ASP A 11 -19.15 1.31 1.83
CA ASP A 11 -19.46 0.15 2.66
C ASP A 11 -18.45 -0.01 3.81
N ILE A 12 -17.19 0.37 3.59
CA ILE A 12 -16.14 0.34 4.62
C ILE A 12 -16.32 1.50 5.61
N ILE A 13 -16.61 2.70 5.11
CA ILE A 13 -16.80 3.90 5.94
C ILE A 13 -17.96 3.71 6.94
N LEU A 14 -19.00 3.00 6.55
CA LEU A 14 -20.20 2.75 7.36
C LEU A 14 -20.02 1.63 8.41
N ARG A 15 -18.97 0.81 8.33
CA ARG A 15 -18.72 -0.29 9.29
C ARG A 15 -18.19 0.24 10.61
N THR A 16 -19.10 0.61 11.51
CA THR A 16 -18.80 1.19 12.84
C THR A 16 -17.87 0.32 13.69
N GLU A 17 -17.86 -1.00 13.45
CA GLU A 17 -16.98 -1.97 14.12
C GLU A 17 -15.49 -1.84 13.74
N LEU A 18 -15.18 -1.18 12.62
CA LEU A 18 -13.80 -0.93 12.21
C LEU A 18 -13.23 0.28 12.96
N LEU A 19 -11.96 0.18 13.34
CA LEU A 19 -11.25 1.28 13.99
C LEU A 19 -11.20 2.50 13.05
N PRO A 20 -11.22 3.74 13.60
CA PRO A 20 -11.23 4.95 12.79
C PRO A 20 -10.17 5.04 11.68
N PRO A 21 -8.91 4.56 11.87
CA PRO A 21 -7.92 4.56 10.79
C PRO A 21 -8.37 3.78 9.55
N PHE A 22 -9.01 2.61 9.74
CA PHE A 22 -9.51 1.78 8.65
C PHE A 22 -10.78 2.33 7.98
N ARG A 23 -11.39 3.39 8.53
CA ARG A 23 -12.58 4.04 7.98
C ARG A 23 -12.33 5.42 7.39
N LYS A 24 -11.39 6.17 7.96
CA LYS A 24 -11.20 7.59 7.67
C LYS A 24 -9.94 7.88 6.87
N HIS A 25 -9.01 6.92 6.81
CA HIS A 25 -7.75 7.07 6.10
C HIS A 25 -7.84 6.34 4.77
N THR A 26 -7.36 6.99 3.71
CA THR A 26 -7.26 6.38 2.38
C THR A 26 -6.09 5.42 2.34
N TYR A 27 -6.27 4.29 1.67
CA TYR A 27 -5.22 3.35 1.33
C TYR A 27 -5.45 2.96 -0.13
N ASP A 28 -4.49 3.26 -1.00
CA ASP A 28 -4.65 3.14 -2.45
C ASP A 28 -3.46 2.41 -3.12
N THR A 29 -2.35 2.27 -2.39
CA THR A 29 -1.09 1.83 -2.98
C THR A 29 -0.53 0.62 -2.26
N MET A 30 -0.19 -0.41 -3.03
CA MET A 30 0.55 -1.57 -2.54
C MET A 30 2.01 -1.55 -3.00
N LYS A 31 2.94 -1.84 -2.08
CA LYS A 31 4.37 -2.01 -2.38
C LYS A 31 4.90 -3.31 -1.78
N ILE A 32 5.70 -4.05 -2.54
CA ILE A 32 6.46 -5.19 -2.03
C ILE A 32 7.56 -4.69 -1.09
N ILE A 33 7.54 -5.15 0.16
CA ILE A 33 8.56 -4.81 1.17
C ILE A 33 9.45 -6.00 1.52
N HIS A 34 9.00 -7.23 1.23
CA HIS A 34 9.80 -8.44 1.41
C HIS A 34 9.37 -9.54 0.43
N GLN A 35 10.34 -10.26 -0.11
CA GLN A 35 10.14 -11.44 -0.94
C GLN A 35 10.62 -12.69 -0.20
N ALA A 36 9.85 -13.77 -0.30
CA ALA A 36 10.18 -15.05 0.30
C ALA A 36 11.56 -15.52 -0.19
N HIS A 37 12.40 -15.94 0.76
CA HIS A 37 13.81 -16.35 0.52
C HIS A 37 14.76 -15.22 0.09
N GLY A 38 14.31 -13.96 0.06
CA GLY A 38 15.16 -12.79 0.01
C GLY A 38 15.74 -12.45 1.40
N SER A 39 16.80 -11.63 1.45
CA SER A 39 17.22 -11.05 2.74
C SER A 39 16.13 -10.09 3.20
N LYS A 40 15.56 -10.33 4.39
CA LYS A 40 14.65 -9.37 5.01
C LYS A 40 15.46 -8.17 5.46
N THR A 41 15.20 -7.00 4.87
CA THR A 41 15.79 -5.76 5.34
C THR A 41 15.19 -5.42 6.71
N ASN A 42 15.96 -4.83 7.62
CA ASN A 42 15.46 -4.38 8.93
C ASN A 42 14.65 -3.07 8.82
N GLU A 43 14.13 -2.75 7.64
CA GLU A 43 13.36 -1.53 7.40
C GLU A 43 11.94 -1.72 7.94
N LEU A 44 11.67 -1.11 9.08
CA LEU A 44 10.33 -1.10 9.71
C LEU A 44 9.34 -0.18 8.98
N VAL A 45 9.84 0.63 8.04
CA VAL A 45 9.08 1.63 7.28
C VAL A 45 9.10 1.24 5.80
N VAL A 46 8.09 1.64 5.04
CA VAL A 46 8.06 1.50 3.58
C VAL A 46 9.33 2.13 3.00
N SER A 47 10.19 1.30 2.40
CA SER A 47 11.45 1.74 1.80
C SER A 47 11.22 2.81 0.73
N LEU A 48 12.19 3.70 0.51
CA LEU A 48 12.18 4.68 -0.58
C LEU A 48 12.84 4.17 -1.87
N GLU A 49 13.34 2.94 -1.84
CA GLU A 49 14.11 2.33 -2.93
C GLU A 49 13.21 1.56 -3.92
N ASP A 50 13.69 1.46 -5.17
CA ASP A 50 13.12 0.65 -6.27
C ASP A 50 11.59 0.78 -6.47
N ASP A 51 11.01 1.98 -6.28
CA ASP A 51 9.58 2.24 -6.45
C ASP A 51 9.02 1.77 -7.79
N ASP A 52 9.76 1.99 -8.88
CA ASP A 52 9.35 1.62 -10.24
C ASP A 52 9.13 0.10 -10.42
N LYS A 53 9.73 -0.72 -9.54
CA LYS A 53 9.63 -2.18 -9.58
C LYS A 53 8.74 -2.74 -8.48
N LEU A 54 8.77 -2.11 -7.31
CA LEU A 54 8.17 -2.66 -6.09
C LEU A 54 6.75 -2.15 -5.85
N ILE A 55 6.38 -1.00 -6.42
CA ILE A 55 4.99 -0.51 -6.38
C ILE A 55 4.18 -1.29 -7.41
N LEU A 56 3.07 -1.87 -6.96
CA LEU A 56 2.20 -2.68 -7.81
C LEU A 56 1.42 -1.80 -8.79
N PRO A 57 1.32 -2.17 -10.08
CA PRO A 57 0.42 -1.50 -11.01
C PRO A 57 -1.04 -1.80 -10.66
N GLU A 58 -1.91 -0.79 -10.75
CA GLU A 58 -3.35 -0.91 -10.45
C GLU A 58 -4.05 -1.94 -11.35
N ASP A 59 -3.68 -1.99 -12.64
CA ASP A 59 -4.30 -2.87 -13.63
C ASP A 59 -3.55 -4.21 -13.82
N SER A 60 -2.94 -4.75 -12.76
CA SER A 60 -2.16 -5.98 -12.82
C SER A 60 -2.60 -7.02 -11.79
N THR A 61 -2.50 -8.30 -12.18
CA THR A 61 -2.69 -9.38 -11.20
C THR A 61 -1.51 -9.43 -10.23
N LEU A 62 -1.76 -9.81 -8.96
CA LEU A 62 -0.69 -9.97 -7.95
C LEU A 62 0.46 -10.85 -8.46
N ARG A 63 0.14 -11.95 -9.15
CA ARG A 63 1.15 -12.84 -9.74
C ARG A 63 1.99 -12.15 -10.82
N ALA A 64 1.36 -11.36 -11.69
CA ALA A 64 2.08 -10.62 -12.73
C ALA A 64 2.95 -9.49 -12.14
N ALA A 65 2.53 -8.93 -11.01
CA ALA A 65 3.32 -7.97 -10.24
C ALA A 65 4.40 -8.62 -9.34
N GLY A 66 4.63 -9.93 -9.46
CA GLY A 66 5.71 -10.63 -8.76
C GLY A 66 5.39 -11.03 -7.32
N VAL A 67 4.13 -11.00 -6.89
CA VAL A 67 3.71 -11.51 -5.58
C VAL A 67 3.68 -13.03 -5.62
N ALA A 68 4.39 -13.64 -4.67
CA ALA A 68 4.45 -15.08 -4.45
C ALA A 68 3.99 -15.44 -3.03
N ASN A 69 4.03 -16.74 -2.70
CA ASN A 69 3.83 -17.18 -1.32
C ASN A 69 4.87 -16.50 -0.40
N GLU A 70 4.46 -16.13 0.82
CA GLU A 70 5.30 -15.44 1.83
C GLU A 70 5.86 -14.07 1.40
N THR A 71 5.31 -13.44 0.35
CA THR A 71 5.59 -12.02 0.05
C THR A 71 4.91 -11.12 1.07
N GLU A 72 5.65 -10.17 1.65
CA GLU A 72 5.08 -9.14 2.53
C GLU A 72 4.83 -7.86 1.70
N LEU A 73 3.62 -7.31 1.85
CA LEU A 73 3.18 -6.08 1.18
C LEU A 73 2.88 -5.01 2.22
N ALA A 74 3.25 -3.77 1.91
CA ALA A 74 2.71 -2.59 2.57
C ALA A 74 1.51 -2.07 1.77
N PHE A 75 0.45 -1.65 2.47
CA PHE A 75 -0.69 -0.96 1.89
C PHE A 75 -0.82 0.42 2.55
N PHE A 76 -0.73 1.49 1.76
CA PHE A 76 -0.61 2.87 2.25
C PHE A 76 -1.24 3.89 1.28
N CYS A 77 -1.26 5.15 1.69
CA CYS A 77 -1.70 6.30 0.88
C CYS A 77 -0.52 6.86 0.06
N MET A 78 -0.63 6.87 -1.27
CA MET A 78 0.42 7.36 -2.17
C MET A 78 0.82 8.80 -1.86
N ASP A 79 -0.17 9.67 -1.59
CA ASP A 79 0.10 11.08 -1.38
C ASP A 79 0.89 11.33 -0.09
N ASP A 80 0.63 10.57 0.97
CA ASP A 80 1.40 10.66 2.20
C ASP A 80 2.80 10.10 2.04
N TYR A 81 2.95 9.02 1.26
CA TYR A 81 4.25 8.48 0.88
C TYR A 81 5.09 9.50 0.09
N ARG A 82 4.49 10.16 -0.91
CA ARG A 82 5.16 11.22 -1.69
C ARG A 82 5.59 12.38 -0.80
N LYS A 83 4.73 12.83 0.13
CA LYS A 83 5.09 13.87 1.12
C LYS A 83 6.28 13.42 1.96
N TYR A 84 6.24 12.20 2.51
CA TYR A 84 7.34 11.64 3.28
C TYR A 84 8.65 11.59 2.48
N LYS A 85 8.59 11.17 1.20
CA LYS A 85 9.74 11.09 0.30
C LYS A 85 10.44 12.44 0.08
N THR A 86 9.72 13.57 0.14
CA THR A 86 10.33 14.91 0.01
C THR A 86 11.16 15.32 1.23
N HIS A 87 10.86 14.76 2.40
CA HIS A 87 11.57 15.06 3.63
C HIS A 87 11.50 13.87 4.60
N PRO A 88 12.29 12.81 4.37
CA PRO A 88 12.18 11.58 5.14
C PRO A 88 12.73 11.79 6.54
N VAL A 89 11.84 12.04 7.50
CA VAL A 89 12.17 12.12 8.91
C VAL A 89 11.54 10.92 9.60
N ALA A 90 12.38 10.01 10.09
CA ALA A 90 11.95 8.96 10.99
C ALA A 90 11.80 9.57 12.40
N THR A 91 10.57 9.93 12.78
CA THR A 91 10.25 10.28 14.16
C THR A 91 9.92 9.01 14.93
N TRP A 92 10.68 8.74 15.99
CA TRP A 92 10.47 7.64 16.92
C TRP A 92 9.51 8.02 18.05
#